data_AF-A0A259A1Z4-F1
#
_entry.id   AF-A0A259A1Z4-F1
#
_cell.length_a   1.000
_cell.length_b   1.000
_cell.length_c   1.000
_cell.angle_alpha   90.00
_cell.angle_beta   90.00
_cell.angle_gamma   90.00
#
_symmetry.space_group_name_H-M   'P 1'
#
loop_
_entity.id
_entity.type
_entity.pdbx_description
1 polymer ?
#
loop_
_entity_poly.entity_id
_entity_poly.type
_entity_poly.pdbx_seq_one_letter_code
_entity_poly.pdbx_strand_id
1 'polypeptide(L)'
;MLSGFFLLASPKAYALSNISMTADVIQYDDVTLSQAKVTIDLNGNDQAVVDANTLEYGTARLDNAHILLDLKANTTLLIQARQIVTPQFDARNPNIYLDYRSTNPQPSLTFNAEIKPITDTQWATFKL
;
A
#
# COMPACT_ATOMS: atom_id res chain seq x y z
N MET A 1 9.50 -41.74 -48.39
CA MET A 1 8.46 -41.82 -47.35
C MET A 1 8.24 -40.42 -46.80
N LEU A 2 6.97 -40.02 -46.68
CA LEU A 2 6.51 -38.69 -46.28
C LEU A 2 6.86 -38.35 -44.83
N SER A 3 7.28 -37.09 -44.64
CA SER A 3 6.80 -36.12 -43.63
C SER A 3 6.85 -36.42 -42.13
N GLY A 4 7.40 -35.46 -41.38
CA GLY A 4 7.23 -35.36 -39.93
C GLY A 4 7.89 -34.13 -39.29
N PHE A 5 7.68 -32.94 -39.84
CA PHE A 5 8.01 -31.68 -39.14
C PHE A 5 6.99 -31.48 -38.00
N PHE A 6 7.38 -31.74 -36.75
CA PHE A 6 6.60 -31.32 -35.57
C PHE A 6 6.95 -29.86 -35.24
N LEU A 7 6.28 -28.96 -35.94
CA LEU A 7 6.17 -27.55 -35.57
C LEU A 7 4.80 -27.36 -34.91
N LEU A 8 4.80 -26.55 -33.83
CA LEU A 8 3.66 -25.86 -33.21
C LEU A 8 2.96 -26.58 -32.05
N ALA A 9 3.32 -26.16 -30.83
CA ALA A 9 2.45 -25.27 -30.06
C ALA A 9 3.26 -24.69 -28.88
N SER A 10 3.73 -23.45 -29.01
CA SER A 10 4.02 -22.66 -27.82
C SER A 10 2.68 -22.46 -27.10
N PRO A 11 2.51 -22.90 -25.83
CA PRO A 11 1.35 -22.47 -25.09
C PRO A 11 1.46 -20.95 -25.01
N LYS A 12 0.48 -20.24 -25.56
CA LYS A 12 0.31 -18.81 -25.29
C LYS A 12 0.02 -18.72 -23.80
N ALA A 13 1.07 -18.65 -22.99
CA ALA A 13 0.97 -18.36 -21.58
C ALA A 13 0.44 -16.93 -21.51
N TYR A 14 -0.84 -16.79 -21.15
CA TYR A 14 -1.39 -15.50 -20.77
C TYR A 14 -0.78 -15.15 -19.43
N ALA A 15 0.20 -14.25 -19.42
CA ALA A 15 0.70 -13.66 -18.20
C ALA A 15 -0.33 -12.60 -17.76
N LEU A 16 -0.91 -12.80 -16.57
CA LEU A 16 -1.71 -11.75 -15.95
C LEU A 16 -0.75 -10.65 -15.51
N SER A 17 -0.87 -9.48 -16.13
CA SER A 17 0.02 -8.34 -15.90
C SER A 17 -0.41 -7.45 -14.76
N ASN A 18 -1.73 -7.26 -14.63
CA ASN A 18 -2.31 -6.40 -13.62
C ASN A 18 -3.72 -6.83 -13.25
N ILE A 19 -4.11 -6.48 -12.02
CA ILE A 19 -5.50 -6.48 -11.57
C ILE A 19 -5.76 -5.08 -11.02
N SER A 20 -6.85 -4.44 -11.46
CA SER A 20 -7.28 -3.16 -10.87
C SER A 20 -8.76 -3.26 -10.48
N MET A 21 -9.06 -2.78 -9.27
CA MET A 21 -10.39 -2.78 -8.69
C MET A 21 -10.68 -1.38 -8.15
N THR A 22 -11.85 -0.85 -8.46
CA THR A 22 -12.35 0.43 -7.92
C THR A 22 -13.68 0.18 -7.23
N ALA A 23 -13.89 0.79 -6.08
CA ALA A 23 -15.14 0.68 -5.33
C ALA A 23 -15.43 1.94 -4.53
N ASP A 24 -16.70 2.27 -4.39
CA ASP A 24 -17.12 3.37 -3.52
C ASP A 24 -16.81 3.07 -2.06
N VAL A 25 -16.94 1.81 -1.66
CA VAL A 25 -16.54 1.32 -0.33
C VAL A 25 -15.97 -0.10 -0.46
N ILE A 26 -14.85 -0.35 0.22
CA ILE A 26 -14.33 -1.70 0.49
C ILE A 26 -14.28 -1.84 2.01
N GLN A 27 -14.97 -2.84 2.55
CA GLN A 27 -14.97 -3.12 3.99
C GLN A 27 -14.48 -4.54 4.24
N TYR A 28 -13.52 -4.67 5.16
CA TYR A 28 -12.94 -5.94 5.57
C TYR A 28 -12.55 -5.88 7.04
N ASP A 29 -13.16 -6.73 7.87
CA ASP A 29 -13.01 -6.71 9.33
C ASP A 29 -13.18 -5.28 9.89
N ASP A 30 -12.14 -4.75 10.56
CA ASP A 30 -12.10 -3.42 11.16
C ASP A 30 -11.60 -2.33 10.19
N VAL A 31 -11.39 -2.66 8.91
CA VAL A 31 -10.90 -1.74 7.87
C VAL A 31 -12.04 -1.31 6.95
N THR A 32 -12.19 0.00 6.76
CA THR A 32 -13.08 0.57 5.75
C THR A 32 -12.30 1.52 4.85
N LEU A 33 -12.32 1.27 3.54
CA LEU A 33 -11.78 2.14 2.50
C LEU A 33 -12.93 2.80 1.76
N SER A 34 -12.96 4.12 1.66
CA SER A 34 -13.95 4.84 0.85
C SER A 34 -13.33 5.44 -0.41
N GLN A 35 -14.04 5.33 -1.53
CA GLN A 35 -13.62 5.72 -2.87
C GLN A 35 -12.24 5.13 -3.19
N ALA A 36 -12.16 3.81 -3.03
CA ALA A 36 -10.93 3.05 -3.06
C ALA A 36 -10.57 2.60 -4.48
N LYS A 37 -9.28 2.61 -4.79
CA LYS A 37 -8.68 1.99 -5.96
C LYS A 37 -7.55 1.09 -5.50
N VAL A 38 -7.66 -0.20 -5.81
CA VAL A 38 -6.62 -1.20 -5.56
C VAL A 38 -6.04 -1.62 -6.90
N THR A 39 -4.73 -1.60 -7.02
CA THR A 39 -4.02 -2.05 -8.23
C THR A 39 -2.90 -3.00 -7.83
N ILE A 40 -2.89 -4.19 -8.44
CA ILE A 40 -1.80 -5.16 -8.33
C ILE A 40 -1.09 -5.17 -9.67
N ASP A 41 0.18 -4.78 -9.70
CA ASP A 41 1.08 -4.82 -10.85
C ASP A 41 2.03 -6.01 -10.70
N LEU A 42 1.93 -6.98 -11.60
CA LEU A 42 2.75 -8.20 -11.65
C LEU A 42 3.75 -8.16 -12.81
N ASN A 43 3.88 -7.01 -13.47
CA ASN A 43 4.57 -6.87 -14.75
C ASN A 43 6.01 -6.32 -14.64
N GLY A 44 6.66 -6.52 -13.49
CA GLY A 44 8.09 -6.24 -13.29
C GLY A 44 8.43 -5.53 -11.98
N ASN A 45 7.48 -4.81 -11.40
CA ASN A 45 7.65 -4.18 -10.09
C ASN A 45 7.12 -5.03 -8.95
N ASP A 46 6.17 -5.95 -9.22
CA ASP A 46 5.48 -6.78 -8.23
C ASP A 46 4.96 -5.92 -7.07
N GLN A 47 4.01 -5.03 -7.34
CA GLN A 47 3.52 -4.06 -6.36
C GLN A 47 2.00 -4.15 -6.21
N ALA A 48 1.52 -3.99 -4.97
CA ALA A 48 0.14 -3.66 -4.71
C ALA A 48 0.05 -2.20 -4.24
N VAL A 49 -0.80 -1.42 -4.88
CA VAL A 49 -1.10 -0.03 -4.56
C VAL A 49 -2.56 0.07 -4.13
N VAL A 50 -2.79 0.72 -3.00
CA VAL A 50 -4.14 1.05 -2.49
C VAL A 50 -4.22 2.56 -2.33
N ASP A 51 -5.08 3.18 -3.12
CA ASP A 51 -5.46 4.58 -2.98
C ASP A 51 -6.88 4.65 -2.40
N ALA A 52 -7.13 5.50 -1.41
CA ALA A 52 -8.47 5.73 -0.87
C ALA A 52 -8.64 7.16 -0.37
N ASN A 53 -9.83 7.74 -0.55
CA ASN A 53 -10.12 9.07 0.01
C ASN A 53 -10.17 9.04 1.52
N THR A 54 -10.71 7.96 2.10
CA THR A 54 -10.57 7.66 3.52
C THR A 54 -10.20 6.20 3.72
N LEU A 55 -9.30 5.94 4.67
CA LEU A 55 -9.06 4.63 5.25
C LEU A 55 -9.31 4.73 6.75
N GLU A 56 -10.25 3.94 7.25
CA GLU A 56 -10.55 3.84 8.68
C GLU A 56 -10.09 2.46 9.16
N TYR A 57 -9.35 2.44 10.27
CA TYR A 57 -8.92 1.22 10.95
C TYR A 57 -9.04 1.40 12.45
N GLY A 58 -10.01 0.70 13.05
CA GLY A 58 -10.38 0.90 14.45
C GLY A 58 -10.78 2.35 14.73
N THR A 59 -9.96 3.08 15.50
CA THR A 59 -10.21 4.50 15.81
C THR A 59 -9.34 5.47 15.01
N ALA A 60 -8.45 4.96 14.16
CA ALA A 60 -7.60 5.77 13.30
C ALA A 60 -8.28 6.01 11.96
N ARG A 61 -8.17 7.23 11.46
CA ARG A 61 -8.62 7.62 10.12
C ARG A 61 -7.48 8.26 9.36
N LEU A 62 -7.22 7.77 8.16
CA LEU A 62 -6.29 8.31 7.19
C LEU A 62 -7.08 9.00 6.08
N ASP A 63 -6.82 10.28 5.84
CA ASP A 63 -7.39 11.02 4.72
C ASP A 63 -6.43 11.01 3.53
N ASN A 64 -6.94 10.70 2.34
CA ASN A 64 -6.18 10.53 1.10
C ASN A 64 -5.02 9.55 1.28
N ALA A 65 -5.34 8.34 1.68
CA ALA A 65 -4.38 7.29 1.92
C ALA A 65 -3.81 6.76 0.60
N HIS A 66 -2.49 6.65 0.53
CA HIS A 66 -1.74 5.95 -0.50
C HIS A 66 -0.86 4.90 0.18
N ILE A 67 -1.11 3.64 -0.14
CA ILE A 67 -0.39 2.50 0.41
C ILE A 67 0.28 1.77 -0.74
N LEU A 68 1.59 1.59 -0.65
CA LEU A 68 2.37 0.83 -1.61
C LEU A 68 3.03 -0.34 -0.88
N LEU A 69 2.76 -1.54 -1.38
CA LEU A 69 3.32 -2.80 -0.91
C LEU A 69 4.16 -3.42 -2.03
N ASP A 70 5.46 -3.59 -1.81
CA ASP A 70 6.36 -4.29 -2.74
C ASP A 70 6.28 -5.81 -2.53
N LEU A 71 5.53 -6.52 -3.36
CA LEU A 71 5.24 -7.96 -3.27
C LEU A 71 6.44 -8.88 -3.56
N LYS A 72 7.62 -8.36 -3.89
CA LYS A 72 8.82 -9.20 -4.04
C LYS A 72 9.08 -9.96 -2.72
N ALA A 73 9.85 -11.05 -2.78
CA ALA A 73 10.17 -11.93 -1.65
C ALA A 73 10.82 -11.23 -0.41
N ASN A 74 11.01 -9.92 -0.49
CA ASN A 74 11.60 -8.99 0.44
C ASN A 74 10.72 -7.73 0.42
N THR A 75 9.59 -7.79 1.11
CA THR A 75 8.52 -6.83 0.91
C THR A 75 8.79 -5.55 1.73
N THR A 76 8.41 -4.41 1.18
CA THR A 76 8.43 -3.11 1.87
C THR A 76 7.04 -2.52 1.83
N LEU A 77 6.71 -1.71 2.84
CA LEU A 77 5.41 -1.06 2.95
C LEU A 77 5.64 0.44 3.11
N LEU A 78 5.04 1.23 2.24
CA LEU A 78 4.97 2.68 2.33
C LEU A 78 3.51 3.09 2.53
N ILE A 79 3.25 3.89 3.56
CA ILE A 79 1.95 4.50 3.80
C ILE A 79 2.16 6.01 3.82
N GLN A 80 1.43 6.69 2.94
CA GLN A 80 1.34 8.14 2.89
C GLN A 80 -0.11 8.53 3.07
N ALA A 81 -0.34 9.64 3.76
CA ALA A 81 -1.66 10.24 3.83
C ALA A 81 -1.52 11.75 3.89
N ARG A 82 -2.61 12.46 3.59
CA ARG A 82 -2.69 13.89 3.89
C ARG A 82 -2.72 14.11 5.40
N GLN A 83 -3.48 13.28 6.11
CA GLN A 83 -3.70 13.41 7.54
C GLN A 83 -4.01 12.05 8.18
N ILE A 84 -3.48 11.79 9.37
CA ILE A 84 -3.91 10.71 10.27
C ILE A 84 -4.59 11.37 11.48
N VAL A 85 -5.84 11.00 11.74
CA VAL A 85 -6.58 11.42 12.93
C VAL A 85 -6.77 10.21 13.82
N THR A 86 -6.41 10.34 15.09
CA THR A 86 -6.64 9.33 16.15
C THR A 86 -7.37 9.98 17.32
N PRO A 87 -7.75 9.24 18.38
CA PRO A 87 -8.27 9.83 19.61
C PRO A 87 -7.23 10.61 20.45
N GLN A 88 -5.93 10.45 20.21
CA GLN A 88 -4.87 11.09 21.01
C GLN A 88 -4.17 12.24 20.27
N PHE A 89 -3.96 12.09 18.96
CA PHE A 89 -3.20 13.06 18.16
C PHE A 89 -3.74 13.20 16.74
N ASP A 90 -3.32 14.30 16.12
CA ASP A 90 -3.49 14.58 14.70
C ASP A 90 -2.10 14.65 14.05
N ALA A 91 -1.93 14.04 12.89
CA ALA A 91 -0.68 14.04 12.14
C ALA A 91 -0.92 14.46 10.69
N ARG A 92 -0.16 15.44 10.19
CA ARG A 92 -0.22 15.94 8.82
C ARG A 92 0.99 15.50 8.03
N ASN A 93 0.75 15.25 6.75
CA ASN A 93 1.73 14.74 5.81
C ASN A 93 2.52 13.52 6.33
N PRO A 94 1.88 12.54 7.00
CA PRO A 94 2.59 11.37 7.50
C PRO A 94 3.19 10.54 6.37
N ASN A 95 4.41 10.10 6.59
CA ASN A 95 5.11 9.11 5.79
C ASN A 95 5.59 7.99 6.72
N ILE A 96 4.99 6.81 6.56
CA ILE A 96 5.32 5.60 7.30
C ILE A 96 5.99 4.64 6.33
N TYR A 97 7.20 4.20 6.63
CA TYR A 97 7.91 3.22 5.82
C TYR A 97 8.40 2.08 6.69
N LEU A 98 8.03 0.85 6.31
CA LEU A 98 8.43 -0.39 6.96
C LEU A 98 9.25 -1.23 5.98
N ASP A 99 10.46 -1.59 6.40
CA ASP A 99 11.39 -2.43 5.66
C ASP A 99 11.61 -3.76 6.40
N TYR A 100 11.16 -4.85 5.79
CA TYR A 100 11.22 -6.20 6.34
C TYR A 100 11.85 -7.16 5.32
N ARG A 101 12.68 -6.61 4.43
CA ARG A 101 13.46 -7.38 3.48
C ARG A 101 14.40 -8.33 4.22
N SER A 102 14.49 -9.58 3.81
CA SER A 102 15.41 -10.55 4.43
C SER A 102 16.89 -10.14 4.32
N THR A 103 17.23 -9.32 3.32
CA THR A 103 18.56 -8.71 3.17
C THR A 103 18.85 -7.64 4.23
N ASN A 104 17.82 -7.15 4.91
CA ASN A 104 17.95 -6.29 6.07
C ASN A 104 17.81 -7.14 7.34
N PRO A 105 18.90 -7.45 8.06
CA PRO A 105 18.84 -8.29 9.26
C PRO A 105 18.09 -7.65 10.42
N GLN A 106 17.76 -6.35 10.34
CA GLN A 106 17.01 -5.62 11.35
C GLN A 106 15.83 -4.90 10.68
N PRO A 107 14.60 -5.44 10.80
CA PRO A 107 13.41 -4.74 10.32
C PRO A 107 13.39 -3.31 10.83
N SER A 108 13.14 -2.34 9.94
CA SER A 108 13.12 -0.93 10.30
C SER A 108 11.75 -0.33 10.03
N LEU A 109 11.33 0.52 10.95
CA LEU A 109 10.14 1.35 10.83
C LEU A 109 10.62 2.79 10.89
N THR A 110 10.24 3.59 9.91
CA THR A 110 10.38 5.04 9.97
C THR A 110 9.00 5.67 9.97
N PHE A 111 8.82 6.68 10.79
CA PHE A 111 7.60 7.47 10.80
C PHE A 111 7.96 8.95 10.88
N ASN A 112 7.55 9.72 9.86
CA ASN A 112 7.81 11.15 9.78
C ASN A 112 6.49 11.88 9.56
N ALA A 113 6.19 12.86 10.41
CA ALA A 113 4.99 13.68 10.27
C ALA A 113 5.14 15.01 11.02
N GLU A 114 4.26 15.96 10.72
CA GLU A 114 3.94 17.03 11.66
C GLU A 114 2.83 16.50 12.56
N ILE A 115 3.03 16.49 13.88
CA ILE A 115 2.05 15.97 14.85
C ILE A 115 1.64 17.04 15.84
N LYS A 116 0.44 16.89 16.37
CA LYS A 116 -0.01 17.60 17.58
C LYS A 116 -0.98 16.74 18.39
N PRO A 117 -0.97 16.85 19.74
CA PRO A 117 -2.09 16.35 20.53
C PRO A 117 -3.40 17.03 20.09
N ILE A 118 -4.54 16.35 20.23
CA ILE A 118 -5.84 16.91 19.82
C ILE A 118 -6.18 18.19 20.60
N THR A 119 -5.79 18.24 21.87
CA THR A 119 -6.00 19.40 22.75
C THR A 119 -5.09 20.58 22.45
N ASP A 120 -4.10 20.40 21.57
CA ASP A 120 -3.12 21.42 21.23
C ASP A 120 -3.45 22.09 19.88
N THR A 121 -2.90 23.28 19.70
CA THR A 121 -2.95 24.07 18.46
C THR A 121 -1.61 24.08 17.73
N GLN A 122 -0.50 23.82 18.43
CA GLN A 122 0.84 23.87 17.85
C GLN A 122 1.23 22.54 17.22
N TRP A 123 1.87 22.63 16.05
CA TRP A 123 2.42 21.48 15.33
C TRP A 123 3.90 21.31 15.66
N ALA A 124 4.32 20.06 15.80
CA ALA A 124 5.72 19.69 15.99
C ALA A 124 6.14 18.64 14.96
N THR A 125 7.34 18.75 14.43
CA THR A 125 7.92 17.71 13.58
C THR A 125 8.30 16.51 14.43
N PHE A 126 7.77 15.34 14.11
CA PHE A 126 8.11 14.09 14.75
C PHE A 126 8.76 13.14 13.74
N LYS A 127 9.83 12.48 14.21
CA LYS A 127 10.60 11.49 13.46
C LYS A 127 10.94 10.33 14.38
N LEU A 128 10.56 9.13 13.98
CA LEU A 128 10.95 7.85 14.58
C LEU A 128 11.76 7.05 13.58
#